data_AF-A0A2N1TLN7-F1
#
_entry.id   AF-A0A2N1TLN7-F1
#
_cell.length_a   1.000
_cell.length_b   1.000
_cell.length_c   1.000
_cell.angle_alpha   90.00
_cell.angle_beta   90.00
_cell.angle_gamma   90.00
#
_symmetry.space_group_name_H-M   'P 1'
#
loop_
_entity.id
_entity.type
_entity.pdbx_description
1 polymer ?
#
loop_
_entity_poly.entity_id
_entity_poly.type
_entity_poly.pdbx_seq_one_letter_code
_entity_poly.pdbx_strand_id
1 'polypeptide(L)'
;MNIYESTSANINKAASIIRSGGIVSFPTETVYGLGADVFNPTGITRIFEAKNRPYFDPLIAHIASIHQLEQLTTGIDERTEILARSFWPGPLTLVLPRSAAVPDIVTAGLPTVAIRMPDHPVALELIRRSETAVAAPSANPFGFLSPTTAEHVARYLGNRVNMILDGGECTVGVESTIIKLEDNKTFLLRPGGIPVEELEKIIGPVITSTEVHGRAEAPGQLPYHYSPSKPVRLCASSRDFDLENDSAAFLFFRDPPFLLPGKMNLEYIEILSPGGDLREAAARIFSALHRLDRLPVSVIYAESVPEIGLGRAIMDRLRKASQKMAHGD
;
A
#
# COMPACT_ATOMS: atom_id res chain seq x y z
N MET A 1 -13.81 -16.79 -10.82
CA MET A 1 -13.13 -15.65 -10.16
C MET A 1 -13.57 -14.38 -10.88
N ASN A 2 -13.81 -13.29 -10.15
CA ASN A 2 -14.26 -12.01 -10.73
C ASN A 2 -13.09 -11.19 -11.31
N ILE A 3 -12.10 -11.85 -11.93
CA ILE A 3 -10.93 -11.22 -12.54
C ILE A 3 -11.24 -10.97 -14.02
N TYR A 4 -10.99 -9.74 -14.47
CA TYR A 4 -11.24 -9.28 -15.83
C TYR A 4 -10.04 -8.53 -16.34
N GLU A 5 -9.56 -8.86 -17.53
CA GLU A 5 -8.54 -8.09 -18.23
C GLU A 5 -8.95 -6.62 -18.36
N SER A 6 -8.00 -5.69 -18.21
CA SER A 6 -8.24 -4.24 -18.24
C SER A 6 -8.49 -3.66 -19.64
N THR A 7 -9.36 -4.29 -20.42
CA THR A 7 -9.82 -3.77 -21.71
C THR A 7 -10.66 -2.50 -21.53
N SER A 8 -10.74 -1.66 -22.56
CA SER A 8 -11.58 -0.45 -22.54
C SER A 8 -13.04 -0.75 -22.16
N ALA A 9 -13.62 -1.86 -22.65
CA ALA A 9 -14.98 -2.25 -22.30
C ALA A 9 -15.12 -2.60 -20.80
N ASN A 10 -14.13 -3.32 -20.25
CA ASN A 10 -14.12 -3.70 -18.84
C ASN A 10 -13.89 -2.50 -17.92
N ILE A 11 -13.03 -1.55 -18.31
CA ILE A 11 -12.84 -0.30 -17.56
C ILE A 11 -14.13 0.54 -17.57
N ASN A 12 -14.85 0.62 -18.69
CA ASN A 12 -16.17 1.26 -18.74
C ASN A 12 -17.18 0.60 -17.80
N LYS A 13 -17.21 -0.74 -17.78
CA LYS A 13 -18.08 -1.50 -16.88
C LYS A 13 -17.74 -1.24 -15.41
N ALA A 14 -16.45 -1.27 -15.08
CA ALA A 14 -15.94 -0.95 -13.75
C ALA A 14 -16.30 0.48 -13.31
N ALA A 15 -16.15 1.46 -14.19
CA ALA A 15 -16.54 2.84 -13.92
C ALA A 15 -18.05 2.98 -13.63
N SER A 16 -18.90 2.27 -14.40
CA SER A 16 -20.34 2.21 -14.13
C SER A 16 -20.66 1.57 -12.77
N ILE A 17 -19.91 0.55 -12.34
CA ILE A 17 -20.05 -0.05 -11.01
C ILE A 17 -19.73 0.98 -9.93
N ILE A 18 -18.62 1.72 -10.06
CA ILE A 18 -18.22 2.78 -9.12
C ILE A 18 -19.33 3.85 -9.01
N ARG A 19 -19.82 4.37 -10.15
CA ARG A 19 -20.92 5.36 -10.18
C ARG A 19 -22.21 4.85 -9.54
N SER A 20 -22.47 3.55 -9.64
CA SER A 20 -23.66 2.92 -9.03
C SER A 20 -23.47 2.59 -7.54
N GLY A 21 -22.36 3.02 -6.93
CA GLY A 21 -22.04 2.77 -5.52
C GLY A 21 -21.44 1.39 -5.23
N GLY A 22 -21.07 0.62 -6.25
CA GLY A 22 -20.33 -0.64 -6.10
C GLY A 22 -18.85 -0.43 -5.82
N ILE A 23 -18.13 -1.53 -5.61
CA ILE A 23 -16.69 -1.54 -5.34
C ILE A 23 -15.91 -2.35 -6.38
N VAL A 24 -14.81 -1.79 -6.85
CA VAL A 24 -13.96 -2.39 -7.89
C VAL A 24 -12.53 -2.45 -7.42
N SER A 25 -11.86 -3.58 -7.57
CA SER A 25 -10.41 -3.63 -7.42
C SER A 25 -9.70 -3.31 -8.71
N PHE A 26 -8.63 -2.52 -8.64
CA PHE A 26 -7.87 -2.08 -9.81
C PHE A 26 -6.36 -1.96 -9.48
N PRO A 27 -5.49 -2.15 -10.48
CA PRO A 27 -4.04 -2.04 -10.31
C PRO A 27 -3.60 -0.57 -10.19
N THR A 28 -2.53 -0.34 -9.42
CA THR A 28 -1.72 0.87 -9.46
C THR A 28 -0.25 0.48 -9.66
N GLU A 29 0.67 1.45 -9.80
CA GLU A 29 2.10 1.18 -9.76
C GLU A 29 2.56 0.64 -8.39
N THR A 30 1.84 0.97 -7.31
CA THR A 30 2.18 0.58 -5.93
C THR A 30 1.65 -0.79 -5.54
N VAL A 31 0.34 -0.89 -5.33
CA VAL A 31 -0.39 -2.10 -4.93
C VAL A 31 -1.80 -2.02 -5.54
N TYR A 32 -2.52 -3.13 -5.63
CA TYR A 32 -3.92 -3.11 -6.05
C TYR A 32 -4.79 -2.39 -5.02
N GLY A 33 -5.65 -1.50 -5.48
CA GLY A 33 -6.62 -0.76 -4.67
C GLY A 33 -8.01 -1.40 -4.71
N LEU A 34 -8.82 -1.16 -3.68
CA LEU A 34 -10.26 -1.48 -3.66
C LEU A 34 -11.07 -0.17 -3.66
N GLY A 35 -11.53 0.24 -4.84
CA GLY A 35 -12.12 1.54 -5.11
C GLY A 35 -13.62 1.62 -4.96
N ALA A 36 -14.09 2.76 -4.46
CA ALA A 36 -15.46 3.24 -4.55
C ALA A 36 -15.45 4.76 -4.76
N ASP A 37 -16.59 5.32 -5.16
CA ASP A 37 -16.75 6.77 -5.29
C ASP A 37 -16.55 7.46 -3.93
N VAL A 38 -15.63 8.43 -3.87
CA VAL A 38 -15.33 9.23 -2.66
C VAL A 38 -16.59 9.88 -2.10
N PHE A 39 -17.50 10.33 -2.96
CA PHE A 39 -18.69 11.09 -2.57
C PHE A 39 -19.91 10.22 -2.29
N ASN A 40 -19.76 8.89 -2.35
CA ASN A 40 -20.84 7.92 -2.10
C ASN A 40 -20.58 7.13 -0.81
N PRO A 41 -21.12 7.57 0.35
CA PRO A 41 -20.91 6.89 1.63
C PRO A 41 -21.29 5.40 1.64
N THR A 42 -22.27 4.98 0.83
CA THR A 42 -22.64 3.57 0.72
C THR A 42 -21.54 2.74 0.06
N GLY A 43 -20.92 3.25 -1.01
CA GLY A 43 -19.77 2.61 -1.65
C GLY A 43 -18.57 2.53 -0.69
N ILE A 44 -18.32 3.60 0.07
CA ILE A 44 -17.26 3.61 1.08
C ILE A 44 -17.53 2.58 2.18
N THR A 45 -18.77 2.47 2.67
CA THR A 45 -19.14 1.47 3.68
C THR A 45 -18.85 0.04 3.20
N ARG A 46 -19.13 -0.26 1.93
CA ARG A 46 -18.81 -1.56 1.31
C ARG A 46 -17.31 -1.87 1.30
N ILE A 47 -16.44 -0.87 1.15
CA ILE A 47 -14.98 -1.05 1.27
C ILE A 47 -14.63 -1.52 2.69
N PHE A 48 -15.17 -0.85 3.72
CA PHE A 48 -14.90 -1.20 5.11
C PHE A 48 -15.40 -2.62 5.43
N GLU A 49 -16.61 -2.97 5.01
CA GLU A 49 -17.21 -4.29 5.17
C GLU A 49 -16.41 -5.38 4.47
N ALA A 50 -16.10 -5.21 3.17
CA ALA A 50 -15.39 -6.21 2.38
C ALA A 50 -14.03 -6.56 2.99
N LYS A 51 -13.33 -5.54 3.53
CA LYS A 51 -12.00 -5.66 4.13
C LYS A 51 -12.01 -6.00 5.62
N ASN A 52 -13.16 -5.96 6.30
CA ASN A 52 -13.23 -5.94 7.77
C ASN A 52 -12.31 -4.86 8.36
N ARG A 53 -12.33 -3.65 7.78
CA ARG A 53 -11.47 -2.52 8.16
C ARG A 53 -12.15 -1.70 9.26
N PRO A 54 -11.41 -1.23 10.29
CA PRO A 54 -11.97 -0.34 11.30
C PRO A 54 -12.26 1.06 10.73
N TYR A 55 -13.39 1.65 11.12
CA TYR A 55 -13.82 2.99 10.68
C TYR A 55 -12.91 4.15 11.14
N PHE A 56 -11.98 3.90 12.06
CA PHE A 56 -11.02 4.91 12.50
C PHE A 56 -9.82 5.06 11.55
N ASP A 57 -9.63 4.16 10.58
CA ASP A 57 -8.49 4.18 9.66
C ASP A 57 -8.90 4.81 8.30
N PRO A 58 -8.47 6.05 8.01
CA PRO A 58 -8.95 6.83 6.85
C PRO A 58 -8.59 6.17 5.51
N LEU A 59 -9.16 6.66 4.42
CA LEU A 59 -8.90 6.19 3.05
C LEU A 59 -8.14 7.24 2.23
N ILE A 60 -7.49 6.80 1.14
CA ILE A 60 -6.83 7.70 0.17
C ILE A 60 -7.78 7.92 -1.01
N ALA A 61 -8.09 9.18 -1.30
CA ALA A 61 -8.79 9.59 -2.50
C ALA A 61 -7.83 9.62 -3.70
N HIS A 62 -8.18 8.90 -4.75
CA HIS A 62 -7.42 8.84 -5.99
C HIS A 62 -8.07 9.73 -7.05
N ILE A 63 -7.24 10.56 -7.69
CA ILE A 63 -7.64 11.49 -8.76
C ILE A 63 -6.92 11.14 -10.06
N ALA A 64 -7.43 11.61 -11.20
CA ALA A 64 -6.79 11.48 -12.51
C ALA A 64 -6.57 12.82 -13.23
N SER A 65 -6.94 13.93 -12.58
CA SER A 65 -6.68 15.30 -12.99
C SER A 65 -6.50 16.20 -11.77
N ILE A 66 -5.63 17.20 -11.87
CA ILE A 66 -5.36 18.14 -10.78
C ILE A 66 -6.60 18.97 -10.41
N HIS A 67 -7.50 19.20 -11.37
CA HIS A 67 -8.75 19.93 -11.15
C HIS A 67 -9.68 19.24 -10.13
N GLN A 68 -9.53 17.93 -9.92
CA GLN A 68 -10.31 17.21 -8.90
C GLN A 68 -9.90 17.58 -7.47
N LEU A 69 -8.74 18.22 -7.26
CA LEU A 69 -8.32 18.67 -5.92
C LEU A 69 -9.30 19.66 -5.32
N GLU A 70 -9.86 20.57 -6.11
CA GLU A 70 -10.78 21.62 -5.64
C GLU A 70 -12.04 21.04 -4.98
N GLN A 71 -12.45 19.83 -5.37
CA GLN A 71 -13.57 19.13 -4.75
C GLN A 71 -13.19 18.44 -3.43
N LEU A 72 -11.92 18.12 -3.23
CA LEU A 72 -11.45 17.27 -2.13
C LEU A 72 -10.81 18.07 -0.98
N THR A 73 -10.11 19.16 -1.29
CA THR A 73 -9.27 19.89 -0.34
C THR A 73 -9.45 21.40 -0.46
N THR A 74 -9.29 22.10 0.66
CA THR A 74 -9.19 23.57 0.71
C THR A 74 -7.75 24.07 0.86
N GLY A 75 -6.79 23.16 1.05
CA GLY A 75 -5.39 23.49 1.28
C GLY A 75 -4.51 23.30 0.04
N ILE A 76 -4.87 23.95 -1.07
CA ILE A 76 -4.00 24.02 -2.26
C ILE A 76 -3.10 25.25 -2.10
N ASP A 77 -1.84 25.02 -1.71
CA ASP A 77 -0.80 26.04 -1.59
C ASP A 77 0.36 25.77 -2.56
N GLU A 78 1.34 26.68 -2.61
CA GLU A 78 2.51 26.56 -3.50
C GLU A 78 3.27 25.23 -3.30
N ARG A 79 3.40 24.77 -2.04
CA ARG A 79 4.08 23.51 -1.71
C ARG A 79 3.32 22.31 -2.25
N THR A 80 2.00 22.31 -2.10
CA THR A 80 1.11 21.29 -2.65
C THR A 80 1.25 21.22 -4.17
N GLU A 81 1.26 22.38 -4.84
CA GLU A 81 1.42 22.43 -6.30
C GLU A 81 2.79 21.95 -6.78
N ILE A 82 3.88 22.34 -6.09
CA ILE A 82 5.24 21.89 -6.41
C ILE A 82 5.34 20.37 -6.28
N LEU A 83 4.84 19.80 -5.18
CA LEU A 83 4.87 18.36 -4.94
C LEU A 83 4.01 17.60 -5.95
N ALA A 84 2.80 18.08 -6.22
CA ALA A 84 1.94 17.49 -7.24
C ALA A 84 2.59 17.53 -8.61
N ARG A 85 3.15 18.66 -9.05
CA ARG A 85 3.84 18.77 -10.34
C ARG A 85 5.07 17.87 -10.45
N SER A 86 5.76 17.62 -9.33
CA SER A 86 7.01 16.85 -9.32
C SER A 86 6.78 15.35 -9.25
N PHE A 87 5.72 14.90 -8.57
CA PHE A 87 5.53 13.49 -8.22
C PHE A 87 4.17 12.90 -8.62
N TRP A 88 3.28 13.68 -9.24
CA TRP A 88 2.02 13.18 -9.81
C TRP A 88 2.00 13.23 -11.34
N PRO A 89 1.50 12.17 -12.00
CA PRO A 89 1.12 10.87 -11.43
C PRO A 89 2.30 10.14 -10.76
N GLY A 90 2.05 9.46 -9.64
CA GLY A 90 3.09 8.70 -8.94
C GLY A 90 2.80 8.31 -7.49
N PRO A 91 3.78 7.67 -6.82
CA PRO A 91 3.58 7.05 -5.51
C PRO A 91 3.71 8.05 -4.34
N LEU A 92 3.26 9.30 -4.53
CA LEU A 92 3.13 10.30 -3.46
C LEU A 92 1.67 10.45 -3.04
N THR A 93 1.42 10.48 -1.74
CA THR A 93 0.14 10.87 -1.15
C THR A 93 0.32 12.10 -0.28
N LEU A 94 -0.51 13.10 -0.50
CA LEU A 94 -0.53 14.33 0.29
C LEU A 94 -1.72 14.30 1.25
N VAL A 95 -1.48 14.54 2.53
CA VAL A 95 -2.52 14.78 3.54
C VAL A 95 -2.73 16.28 3.66
N LEU A 96 -3.93 16.73 3.29
CA LEU A 96 -4.30 18.13 3.15
C LEU A 96 -5.61 18.42 3.92
N PRO A 97 -5.90 19.69 4.28
CA PRO A 97 -7.20 20.09 4.83
C PRO A 97 -8.36 19.64 3.94
N ARG A 98 -9.35 18.94 4.50
CA ARG A 98 -10.48 18.42 3.70
C ARG A 98 -11.47 19.52 3.34
N SER A 99 -12.12 19.38 2.18
CA SER A 99 -13.32 20.14 1.85
C SER A 99 -14.55 19.57 2.58
N ALA A 100 -15.63 20.35 2.66
CA ALA A 100 -16.91 19.89 3.20
C ALA A 100 -17.62 18.85 2.32
N ALA A 101 -17.19 18.69 1.05
CA ALA A 101 -17.77 17.71 0.14
C ALA A 101 -17.31 16.28 0.46
N VAL A 102 -16.16 16.10 1.12
CA VAL A 102 -15.63 14.78 1.47
C VAL A 102 -16.36 14.22 2.70
N PRO A 103 -17.07 13.09 2.58
CA PRO A 103 -17.78 12.49 3.71
C PRO A 103 -16.86 12.04 4.84
N ASP A 104 -17.31 12.16 6.09
CA ASP A 104 -16.52 11.80 7.29
C ASP A 104 -16.02 10.35 7.26
N ILE A 105 -16.80 9.43 6.69
CA ILE A 105 -16.42 8.01 6.59
C ILE A 105 -15.16 7.79 5.75
N VAL A 106 -14.83 8.71 4.83
CA VAL A 106 -13.58 8.66 4.04
C VAL A 106 -12.38 9.05 4.90
N THR A 107 -12.54 10.07 5.75
CA THR A 107 -11.45 10.65 6.55
C THR A 107 -11.41 10.12 7.98
N ALA A 108 -12.26 9.15 8.33
CA ALA A 108 -12.51 8.75 9.71
C ALA A 108 -12.91 9.94 10.61
N GLY A 109 -13.55 10.99 10.06
CA GLY A 109 -13.90 12.21 10.78
C GLY A 109 -12.73 13.14 11.08
N LEU A 110 -11.54 12.90 10.50
CA LEU A 110 -10.41 13.82 10.58
C LEU A 110 -10.70 15.10 9.77
N PRO A 111 -10.10 16.25 10.14
CA PRO A 111 -10.20 17.50 9.37
C PRO A 111 -9.35 17.48 8.09
N THR A 112 -8.67 16.38 7.80
CA THR A 112 -7.78 16.22 6.65
C THR A 112 -8.22 15.07 5.75
N VAL A 113 -7.79 15.10 4.49
CA VAL A 113 -7.99 14.04 3.49
C VAL A 113 -6.66 13.68 2.86
N ALA A 114 -6.42 12.39 2.63
CA ALA A 114 -5.26 11.89 1.92
C ALA A 114 -5.59 11.79 0.41
N ILE A 115 -4.80 12.42 -0.44
CA ILE A 115 -5.02 12.48 -1.89
C ILE A 115 -3.80 11.98 -2.65
N ARG A 116 -4.02 11.28 -3.76
CA ARG A 116 -2.98 10.80 -4.68
C ARG A 116 -3.46 10.76 -6.12
N MET A 117 -2.56 11.00 -7.06
CA MET A 117 -2.77 10.65 -8.47
C MET A 117 -1.90 9.44 -8.83
N PRO A 118 -2.47 8.24 -9.03
CA PRO A 118 -1.69 7.02 -9.29
C PRO A 118 -1.04 7.05 -10.68
N ASP A 119 0.20 6.57 -10.80
CA ASP A 119 0.88 6.41 -12.09
C ASP A 119 0.60 5.05 -12.72
N HIS A 120 -0.67 4.80 -13.04
CA HIS A 120 -1.06 3.58 -13.72
C HIS A 120 -2.16 3.84 -14.75
N PRO A 121 -1.99 3.45 -16.02
CA PRO A 121 -2.94 3.80 -17.09
C PRO A 121 -4.35 3.28 -16.82
N VAL A 122 -4.48 2.06 -16.29
CA VAL A 122 -5.80 1.49 -15.92
C VAL A 122 -6.45 2.28 -14.78
N ALA A 123 -5.69 2.70 -13.76
CA ALA A 123 -6.24 3.44 -12.63
C ALA A 123 -6.72 4.83 -13.07
N LEU A 124 -5.87 5.55 -13.81
CA LEU A 124 -6.20 6.87 -14.33
C LEU A 124 -7.43 6.82 -15.24
N GLU A 125 -7.50 5.82 -16.13
CA GLU A 125 -8.63 5.67 -17.05
C GLU A 125 -9.92 5.28 -16.33
N LEU A 126 -9.84 4.39 -15.33
CA LEU A 126 -10.96 4.06 -14.47
C LEU A 126 -11.50 5.31 -13.76
N ILE A 127 -10.63 6.11 -13.14
CA ILE A 127 -11.02 7.31 -12.41
C ILE A 127 -11.66 8.34 -13.36
N ARG A 128 -11.05 8.60 -14.52
CA ARG A 128 -11.62 9.51 -15.54
C ARG A 128 -13.01 9.06 -15.97
N ARG A 129 -13.17 7.79 -16.33
CA ARG A 129 -14.44 7.23 -16.78
C ARG A 129 -15.47 7.13 -15.68
N SER A 130 -15.04 7.07 -14.42
CA SER A 130 -15.94 7.09 -13.26
C SER A 130 -16.52 8.47 -13.00
N GLU A 131 -15.91 9.53 -13.59
CA GLU A 131 -16.34 10.93 -13.45
C GLU A 131 -16.38 11.39 -11.98
N THR A 132 -15.56 10.77 -11.12
CA THR A 132 -15.44 11.05 -9.70
C THR A 132 -14.04 10.72 -9.21
N ALA A 133 -13.67 11.20 -8.02
CA ALA A 133 -12.51 10.70 -7.30
C ALA A 133 -12.83 9.32 -6.68
N VAL A 134 -11.83 8.44 -6.59
CA VAL A 134 -12.02 7.06 -6.13
C VAL A 134 -11.26 6.84 -4.82
N ALA A 135 -11.98 6.60 -3.72
CA ALA A 135 -11.37 6.23 -2.46
C ALA A 135 -10.91 4.77 -2.54
N ALA A 136 -9.63 4.50 -2.31
CA ALA A 136 -9.10 3.15 -2.43
C ALA A 136 -7.98 2.86 -1.42
N PRO A 137 -8.22 2.05 -0.37
CA PRO A 137 -7.15 1.37 0.34
C PRO A 137 -6.64 0.18 -0.48
N SER A 138 -5.58 -0.49 -0.01
CA SER A 138 -5.11 -1.75 -0.60
C SER A 138 -6.21 -2.83 -0.65
N ALA A 139 -6.23 -3.69 -1.65
CA ALA A 139 -7.32 -4.65 -1.90
C ALA A 139 -7.17 -6.00 -1.15
N ASN A 140 -6.92 -5.94 0.14
CA ASN A 140 -6.78 -7.10 1.04
C ASN A 140 -7.59 -6.93 2.34
N PRO A 141 -7.82 -7.99 3.12
CA PRO A 141 -8.43 -7.88 4.43
C PRO A 141 -7.53 -7.04 5.33
N PHE A 142 -8.12 -6.27 6.22
CA PHE A 142 -7.38 -5.36 7.09
C PHE A 142 -6.32 -6.10 7.92
N GLY A 143 -5.12 -5.53 8.02
CA GLY A 143 -3.99 -6.16 8.70
C GLY A 143 -3.14 -7.09 7.83
N PHE A 144 -3.68 -7.67 6.76
CA PHE A 144 -2.95 -8.65 5.93
C PHE A 144 -2.01 -8.02 4.89
N LEU A 145 -1.23 -8.87 4.21
CA LEU A 145 -0.35 -8.52 3.10
C LEU A 145 -1.09 -7.78 1.98
N SER A 146 -0.49 -6.69 1.50
CA SER A 146 -1.04 -5.93 0.37
C SER A 146 -0.92 -6.72 -0.94
N PRO A 147 -1.90 -6.61 -1.84
CA PRO A 147 -1.91 -7.34 -3.11
C PRO A 147 -1.13 -6.58 -4.19
N THR A 148 -0.22 -7.28 -4.87
CA THR A 148 0.54 -6.77 -6.02
C THR A 148 0.10 -7.36 -7.36
N THR A 149 -0.87 -8.27 -7.37
CA THR A 149 -1.47 -8.90 -8.57
C THR A 149 -2.97 -9.09 -8.37
N ALA A 150 -3.72 -9.31 -9.46
CA ALA A 150 -5.15 -9.59 -9.39
C ALA A 150 -5.47 -10.90 -8.65
N GLU A 151 -4.59 -11.90 -8.74
CA GLU A 151 -4.71 -13.18 -8.03
C GLU A 151 -4.62 -13.00 -6.52
N HIS A 152 -3.72 -12.12 -6.06
CA HIS A 152 -3.62 -11.77 -4.65
C HIS A 152 -4.95 -11.20 -4.12
N VAL A 153 -5.59 -10.33 -4.90
CA VAL A 153 -6.92 -9.78 -4.57
C VAL A 153 -7.99 -10.86 -4.55
N ALA A 154 -8.07 -11.67 -5.62
CA ALA A 154 -9.10 -12.68 -5.77
C ALA A 154 -9.05 -13.75 -4.66
N ARG A 155 -7.84 -14.11 -4.21
CA ARG A 155 -7.65 -15.05 -3.10
C ARG A 155 -8.23 -14.52 -1.79
N TYR A 156 -8.07 -13.23 -1.51
CA TYR A 156 -8.52 -12.66 -0.24
C TYR A 156 -9.96 -12.19 -0.25
N LEU A 157 -10.34 -11.42 -1.27
CA LEU A 157 -11.63 -10.73 -1.29
C LEU A 157 -12.64 -11.45 -2.17
N GLY A 158 -12.20 -12.22 -3.17
CA GLY A 158 -13.05 -13.10 -3.99
C GLY A 158 -14.37 -12.46 -4.40
N ASN A 159 -15.48 -13.06 -3.94
CA ASN A 159 -16.85 -12.63 -4.26
C ASN A 159 -17.33 -11.39 -3.47
N ARG A 160 -16.54 -10.85 -2.54
CA ARG A 160 -16.86 -9.62 -1.80
C ARG A 160 -16.69 -8.35 -2.65
N VAL A 161 -16.08 -8.48 -3.84
CA VAL A 161 -15.81 -7.37 -4.77
C VAL A 161 -16.63 -7.57 -6.04
N ASN A 162 -17.22 -6.50 -6.57
CA ASN A 162 -18.03 -6.59 -7.78
C ASN A 162 -17.20 -6.94 -9.03
N MET A 163 -15.97 -6.43 -9.10
CA MET A 163 -15.07 -6.64 -10.23
C MET A 163 -13.61 -6.44 -9.81
N ILE A 164 -12.70 -7.27 -10.33
CA ILE A 164 -11.25 -7.11 -10.20
C ILE A 164 -10.72 -6.87 -11.62
N LEU A 165 -10.19 -5.67 -11.88
CA LEU A 165 -9.47 -5.37 -13.11
C LEU A 165 -8.04 -5.91 -12.98
N ASP A 166 -7.62 -6.73 -13.92
CA ASP A 166 -6.26 -7.25 -14.03
C ASP A 166 -5.47 -6.39 -15.02
N GLY A 167 -4.44 -5.73 -14.52
CA GLY A 167 -3.47 -4.98 -15.32
C GLY A 167 -2.04 -5.45 -15.09
N GLY A 168 -1.85 -6.70 -14.64
CA GLY A 168 -0.53 -7.27 -14.38
C GLY A 168 0.02 -6.94 -12.98
N GLU A 169 1.32 -7.16 -12.82
CA GLU A 169 2.02 -6.97 -11.55
C GLU A 169 2.34 -5.48 -11.29
N CYS A 170 2.22 -5.06 -10.03
CA CYS A 170 2.64 -3.72 -9.61
C CYS A 170 4.17 -3.56 -9.69
N THR A 171 4.64 -2.42 -10.20
CA THR A 171 6.07 -2.18 -10.49
C THR A 171 6.86 -1.62 -9.31
N VAL A 172 6.21 -0.93 -8.37
CA VAL A 172 6.83 -0.39 -7.14
C VAL A 172 6.71 -1.37 -5.97
N GLY A 173 5.63 -2.13 -5.89
CA GLY A 173 5.42 -3.24 -4.94
C GLY A 173 5.29 -2.86 -3.46
N VAL A 174 5.48 -1.59 -3.08
CA VAL A 174 5.11 -1.03 -1.78
C VAL A 174 4.16 0.14 -1.97
N GLU A 175 3.36 0.45 -0.96
CA GLU A 175 2.40 1.55 -1.00
C GLU A 175 3.07 2.93 -1.15
N SER A 176 2.27 3.95 -1.48
CA SER A 176 2.74 5.32 -1.62
C SER A 176 3.37 5.88 -0.34
N THR A 177 4.34 6.76 -0.52
CA THR A 177 4.86 7.62 0.54
C THR A 177 3.78 8.61 0.92
N ILE A 178 3.50 8.77 2.22
CA ILE A 178 2.49 9.70 2.72
C ILE A 178 3.17 10.82 3.48
N ILE A 179 2.91 12.05 3.08
CA ILE A 179 3.34 13.25 3.80
C ILE A 179 2.18 14.15 4.18
N LYS A 180 2.31 14.84 5.30
CA LYS A 180 1.41 15.90 5.75
C LYS A 180 2.12 17.25 5.68
N LEU A 181 1.41 18.25 5.15
CA LEU A 181 1.86 19.64 5.10
C LEU A 181 1.10 20.41 6.19
N GLU A 182 1.82 21.00 7.14
CA GLU A 182 1.23 21.75 8.26
C GLU A 182 2.26 22.76 8.79
N ASP A 183 1.84 24.00 9.08
CA ASP A 183 2.67 25.07 9.66
C ASP A 183 4.06 25.23 8.99
N ASN A 184 4.09 25.25 7.65
CA ASN A 184 5.34 25.30 6.84
C ASN A 184 6.32 24.14 7.07
N LYS A 185 5.90 23.08 7.75
CA LYS A 185 6.66 21.84 7.95
C LYS A 185 6.11 20.72 7.08
N THR A 186 6.96 19.73 6.83
CA THR A 186 6.58 18.48 6.16
C THR A 186 6.78 17.34 7.13
N PHE A 187 5.76 16.53 7.34
CA PHE A 187 5.83 15.35 8.20
C PHE A 187 5.72 14.10 7.34
N LEU A 188 6.66 13.17 7.49
CA LEU A 188 6.54 11.83 6.91
C LEU A 188 5.59 11.01 7.78
N LEU A 189 4.40 10.71 7.26
CA LEU A 189 3.42 9.88 7.96
C LEU A 189 3.61 8.39 7.67
N ARG A 190 4.08 8.05 6.46
CA ARG A 190 4.39 6.67 6.06
C ARG A 190 5.48 6.64 4.99
N PRO A 191 6.57 5.88 5.18
CA PRO A 191 7.52 5.61 4.10
C PRO A 191 6.90 4.69 3.04
N GLY A 192 7.23 4.93 1.77
CA GLY A 192 6.64 4.21 0.64
C GLY A 192 7.47 4.32 -0.63
N GLY A 193 6.78 4.29 -1.77
CA GLY A 193 7.39 4.24 -3.11
C GLY A 193 8.26 5.44 -3.53
N ILE A 194 8.29 6.52 -2.73
CA ILE A 194 9.21 7.65 -2.90
C ILE A 194 10.15 7.75 -1.70
N PRO A 195 11.48 7.63 -1.91
CA PRO A 195 12.48 7.91 -0.89
C PRO A 195 12.30 9.30 -0.27
N VAL A 196 12.46 9.43 1.05
CA VAL A 196 12.35 10.73 1.73
C VAL A 196 13.39 11.71 1.21
N GLU A 197 14.56 11.21 0.84
CA GLU A 197 15.68 11.99 0.30
C GLU A 197 15.32 12.64 -1.05
N GLU A 198 14.42 12.07 -1.84
CA GLU A 198 13.93 12.70 -3.08
C GLU A 198 12.94 13.84 -2.78
N LEU A 199 12.14 13.71 -1.72
CA LEU A 199 11.26 14.80 -1.27
C LEU A 199 12.08 15.97 -0.75
N GLU A 200 13.11 15.70 0.05
CA GLU A 200 13.94 16.73 0.69
C GLU A 200 14.68 17.64 -0.31
N LYS A 201 15.04 17.11 -1.49
CA LYS A 201 15.64 17.89 -2.57
C LYS A 201 14.73 19.00 -3.12
N ILE A 202 13.41 18.86 -2.97
CA ILE A 202 12.42 19.77 -3.56
C ILE A 202 11.84 20.71 -2.51
N ILE A 203 11.47 20.17 -1.36
CA ILE A 203 10.71 20.91 -0.33
C ILE A 203 11.49 21.14 0.97
N GLY A 204 12.78 20.80 0.99
CA GLY A 204 13.61 20.89 2.19
C GLY A 204 13.31 19.80 3.22
N PRO A 205 13.79 19.96 4.47
CA PRO A 205 13.79 18.89 5.46
C PRO A 205 12.40 18.28 5.72
N VAL A 206 12.37 16.95 5.84
CA VAL A 206 11.15 16.20 6.16
C VAL A 206 11.26 15.63 7.57
N ILE A 207 10.29 15.96 8.43
CA ILE A 207 10.25 15.48 9.81
C ILE A 207 9.75 14.03 9.82
N THR A 208 10.64 13.11 10.17
CA THR A 208 10.30 11.71 10.42
C THR A 208 10.03 11.54 11.92
N SER A 209 8.81 11.80 12.37
CA SER A 209 8.47 11.53 13.79
C SER A 209 8.38 10.02 14.01
N THR A 210 9.08 9.50 15.01
CA THR A 210 8.94 8.13 15.51
C THR A 210 7.82 7.99 16.54
N GLU A 211 7.27 9.11 17.02
CA GLU A 211 6.27 9.15 18.08
C GLU A 211 4.90 9.50 17.49
N VAL A 212 4.14 8.48 17.11
CA VAL A 212 2.70 8.62 16.87
C VAL A 212 2.01 8.61 18.23
N HIS A 213 1.95 9.77 18.88
CA HIS A 213 1.09 9.98 20.05
C HIS A 213 -0.29 10.46 19.56
N GLY A 214 -1.20 9.53 19.25
CA GLY A 214 -2.57 9.89 18.89
C GLY A 214 -3.28 8.91 17.95
N ARG A 215 -4.39 9.39 17.37
CA ARG A 215 -5.20 8.72 16.35
C ARG A 215 -4.44 8.68 15.03
N ALA A 216 -4.53 7.58 14.27
CA ALA A 216 -3.93 7.49 12.93
C ALA A 216 -4.47 8.60 12.01
N GLU A 217 -3.58 9.41 11.45
CA GLU A 217 -3.89 10.50 10.51
C GLU A 217 -3.87 10.04 9.05
N ALA A 218 -3.24 8.88 8.78
CA ALA A 218 -3.20 8.26 7.47
C ALA A 218 -3.14 6.72 7.55
N PRO A 219 -3.45 6.02 6.45
CA PRO A 219 -3.40 4.56 6.42
C PRO A 219 -2.02 4.00 6.73
N GLY A 220 -1.99 2.90 7.49
CA GLY A 220 -0.77 2.13 7.75
C GLY A 220 0.15 2.72 8.81
N GLN A 221 -0.36 3.58 9.71
CA GLN A 221 0.37 4.08 10.88
C GLN A 221 0.23 3.19 12.13
N LEU A 222 -0.56 2.11 12.06
CA LEU A 222 -0.67 1.16 13.15
C LEU A 222 0.63 0.34 13.31
N PRO A 223 0.96 -0.10 14.55
CA PRO A 223 2.17 -0.88 14.82
C PRO A 223 2.12 -2.29 14.21
N TYR A 224 0.94 -2.77 13.86
CA TYR A 224 0.70 -4.03 13.16
C TYR A 224 0.01 -3.74 11.83
N HIS A 225 0.52 -4.35 10.76
CA HIS A 225 -0.07 -4.40 9.43
C HIS A 225 0.80 -5.32 8.57
N TYR A 226 0.39 -5.58 7.34
CA TYR A 226 1.13 -6.37 6.36
C TYR A 226 1.46 -7.80 6.83
N SER A 227 0.69 -8.35 7.77
CA SER A 227 0.95 -9.65 8.36
C SER A 227 0.55 -10.77 7.39
N PRO A 228 1.46 -11.69 7.05
CA PRO A 228 1.09 -12.98 6.49
C PRO A 228 0.24 -13.78 7.50
N SER A 229 -0.37 -14.89 7.05
CA SER A 229 -0.97 -15.85 7.98
C SER A 229 0.09 -16.51 8.88
N LYS A 230 1.31 -16.64 8.36
CA LYS A 230 2.47 -17.14 9.10
C LYS A 230 3.18 -16.06 9.91
N PRO A 231 3.64 -16.37 11.14
CA PRO A 231 4.51 -15.49 11.89
C PRO A 231 5.77 -15.11 11.10
N VAL A 232 6.12 -13.82 11.11
CA VAL A 232 7.38 -13.30 10.55
C VAL A 232 8.34 -13.02 11.70
N ARG A 233 9.56 -13.54 11.63
CA ARG A 233 10.68 -13.22 12.52
C ARG A 233 11.70 -12.38 11.76
N LEU A 234 11.83 -11.12 12.15
CA LEU A 234 12.81 -10.21 11.57
C LEU A 234 14.18 -10.44 12.23
N CYS A 235 15.19 -10.74 11.42
CA CYS A 235 16.56 -10.98 11.83
C CYS A 235 17.47 -9.84 11.36
N ALA A 236 18.46 -9.47 12.17
CA ALA A 236 19.41 -8.40 11.81
C ALA A 236 20.29 -8.81 10.62
N SER A 237 20.65 -10.09 10.55
CA SER A 237 21.33 -10.71 9.41
C SER A 237 20.73 -12.08 9.10
N SER A 238 20.85 -12.53 7.85
CA SER A 238 20.58 -13.92 7.46
C SER A 238 21.38 -14.98 8.25
N ARG A 239 22.47 -14.58 8.93
CA ARG A 239 23.21 -15.45 9.87
C ARG A 239 22.42 -15.78 11.15
N ASP A 240 21.45 -14.95 11.50
CA ASP A 240 20.61 -15.14 12.69
C ASP A 240 19.35 -15.99 12.38
N PHE A 241 19.28 -16.55 11.17
CA PHE A 241 18.22 -17.48 10.81
C PHE A 241 18.40 -18.81 11.53
N ASP A 242 17.29 -19.39 12.00
CA ASP A 242 17.25 -20.75 12.52
C ASP A 242 17.19 -21.75 11.35
N LEU A 243 18.36 -22.05 10.80
CA LEU A 243 18.50 -22.91 9.61
C LEU A 243 18.27 -24.39 9.90
N GLU A 244 18.10 -24.78 11.17
CA GLU A 244 17.78 -26.14 11.61
C GLU A 244 16.27 -26.38 11.69
N ASN A 245 15.45 -25.33 11.53
CA ASN A 245 14.01 -25.45 11.52
C ASN A 245 13.51 -25.93 10.15
N ASP A 246 13.19 -27.22 10.06
CA ASP A 246 12.65 -27.86 8.84
C ASP A 246 11.25 -27.34 8.44
N SER A 247 10.61 -26.52 9.28
CA SER A 247 9.32 -25.87 9.04
C SER A 247 9.45 -24.35 8.97
N ALA A 248 10.54 -23.85 8.38
CA ALA A 248 10.78 -22.44 8.17
C ALA A 248 10.93 -22.08 6.69
N ALA A 249 10.52 -20.86 6.36
CA ALA A 249 10.88 -20.19 5.12
C ALA A 249 11.80 -19.00 5.40
N PHE A 250 12.58 -18.60 4.38
CA PHE A 250 13.62 -17.60 4.51
C PHE A 250 13.48 -16.55 3.42
N LEU A 251 13.39 -15.28 3.83
CA LEU A 251 13.36 -14.13 2.96
C LEU A 251 14.68 -13.37 3.10
N PHE A 252 15.51 -13.43 2.07
CA PHE A 252 16.79 -12.74 2.02
C PHE A 252 16.63 -11.40 1.31
N PHE A 253 17.39 -10.38 1.74
CA PHE A 253 17.45 -9.13 1.02
C PHE A 253 18.19 -9.31 -0.32
N ARG A 254 19.33 -9.99 -0.27
CA ARG A 254 20.24 -10.21 -1.39
C ARG A 254 20.76 -11.62 -1.43
N ASP A 255 21.54 -11.97 -2.45
CA ASP A 255 22.19 -13.28 -2.48
C ASP A 255 22.98 -13.52 -1.18
N PRO A 256 22.76 -14.66 -0.51
CA PRO A 256 23.43 -14.93 0.75
C PRO A 256 24.95 -14.94 0.54
N PRO A 257 25.73 -14.22 1.38
CA PRO A 257 27.18 -14.12 1.21
C PRO A 257 27.93 -15.40 1.61
N PHE A 258 27.21 -16.48 1.87
CA PHE A 258 27.72 -17.77 2.31
C PHE A 258 26.95 -18.90 1.64
N LEU A 259 27.57 -20.08 1.56
CA LEU A 259 26.89 -21.28 1.10
C LEU A 259 25.80 -21.67 2.11
N LEU A 260 24.57 -21.74 1.62
CA LEU A 260 23.45 -22.23 2.40
C LEU A 260 23.70 -23.69 2.82
N PRO A 261 23.55 -24.06 4.10
CA PRO A 261 23.73 -25.44 4.54
C PRO A 261 22.86 -26.41 3.73
N GLY A 262 23.41 -27.56 3.35
CA GLY A 262 22.75 -28.53 2.47
C GLY A 262 21.50 -29.21 3.05
N LYS A 263 21.13 -28.93 4.30
CA LYS A 263 19.86 -29.36 4.91
C LYS A 263 18.70 -28.38 4.67
N MET A 264 18.98 -27.17 4.19
CA MET A 264 17.95 -26.17 3.96
C MET A 264 17.12 -26.54 2.73
N ASN A 265 15.80 -26.51 2.85
CA ASN A 265 14.94 -26.67 1.67
C ASN A 265 15.02 -25.40 0.82
N LEU A 266 15.74 -25.48 -0.30
CA LEU A 266 15.92 -24.36 -1.23
C LEU A 266 14.58 -23.87 -1.81
N GLU A 267 13.52 -24.69 -1.80
CA GLU A 267 12.17 -24.30 -2.22
C GLU A 267 11.50 -23.29 -1.27
N TYR A 268 12.03 -23.11 -0.05
CA TYR A 268 11.48 -22.21 0.97
C TYR A 268 12.25 -20.89 1.07
N ILE A 269 13.00 -20.54 0.03
CA ILE A 269 13.86 -19.36 -0.02
C ILE A 269 13.33 -18.37 -1.07
N GLU A 270 13.21 -17.12 -0.66
CA GLU A 270 12.96 -15.99 -1.55
C GLU A 270 14.09 -14.97 -1.40
N ILE A 271 14.57 -14.45 -2.52
CA ILE A 271 15.60 -13.40 -2.56
C ILE A 271 14.98 -12.16 -3.19
N LEU A 272 14.93 -11.07 -2.41
CA LEU A 272 14.28 -9.83 -2.83
C LEU A 272 15.02 -9.18 -4.00
N SER A 273 16.35 -9.03 -3.89
CA SER A 273 17.19 -8.53 -4.97
C SER A 273 18.57 -9.18 -4.91
N PRO A 274 18.92 -10.11 -5.82
CA PRO A 274 20.23 -10.77 -5.82
C PRO A 274 21.42 -9.80 -5.71
N GLY A 275 21.34 -8.67 -6.43
CA GLY A 275 22.35 -7.61 -6.43
C GLY A 275 22.24 -6.60 -5.27
N GLY A 276 21.21 -6.69 -4.44
CA GLY A 276 20.94 -5.77 -3.33
C GLY A 276 20.38 -4.41 -3.77
N ASP A 277 19.68 -4.36 -4.91
CA ASP A 277 18.96 -3.17 -5.37
C ASP A 277 17.66 -2.98 -4.58
N LEU A 278 17.51 -1.81 -3.96
CA LEU A 278 16.37 -1.50 -3.10
C LEU A 278 15.06 -1.31 -3.87
N ARG A 279 15.11 -0.92 -5.14
CA ARG A 279 13.90 -0.78 -5.97
C ARG A 279 13.34 -2.14 -6.35
N GLU A 280 14.21 -3.04 -6.80
CA GLU A 280 13.86 -4.44 -7.07
C GLU A 280 13.32 -5.13 -5.81
N ALA A 281 14.00 -4.94 -4.67
CA ALA A 281 13.56 -5.52 -3.41
C ALA A 281 12.18 -5.00 -2.97
N ALA A 282 11.91 -3.70 -3.12
CA ALA A 282 10.61 -3.11 -2.83
C ALA A 282 9.52 -3.65 -3.77
N ALA A 283 9.81 -3.78 -5.07
CA ALA A 283 8.88 -4.32 -6.06
C ALA A 283 8.45 -5.77 -5.74
N ARG A 284 9.35 -6.56 -5.14
CA ARG A 284 9.15 -8.00 -4.91
C ARG A 284 8.65 -8.37 -3.52
N ILE A 285 8.74 -7.48 -2.53
CA ILE A 285 8.52 -7.84 -1.12
C ILE A 285 7.19 -8.52 -0.86
N PHE A 286 6.07 -7.94 -1.31
CA PHE A 286 4.76 -8.55 -1.07
C PHE A 286 4.56 -9.82 -1.88
N SER A 287 5.00 -9.86 -3.13
CA SER A 287 4.91 -11.08 -3.94
C SER A 287 5.71 -12.23 -3.33
N ALA A 288 6.90 -11.96 -2.79
CA ALA A 288 7.72 -12.94 -2.07
C ALA A 288 7.01 -13.41 -0.78
N LEU A 289 6.53 -12.47 0.04
CA LEU A 289 5.78 -12.82 1.26
C LEU A 289 4.51 -13.63 0.94
N HIS A 290 3.79 -13.32 -0.14
CA HIS A 290 2.64 -14.10 -0.60
C HIS A 290 2.99 -15.53 -0.98
N ARG A 291 4.16 -15.76 -1.62
CA ARG A 291 4.66 -17.09 -1.95
C ARG A 291 5.05 -17.86 -0.70
N LEU A 292 5.82 -17.24 0.20
CA LEU A 292 6.21 -17.86 1.47
C LEU A 292 5.00 -18.18 2.37
N ASP A 293 4.00 -17.29 2.39
CA ASP A 293 2.76 -17.47 3.12
C ASP A 293 1.89 -18.63 2.60
N ARG A 294 2.22 -19.22 1.44
CA ARG A 294 1.56 -20.42 0.91
C ARG A 294 2.27 -21.73 1.20
N LEU A 295 3.53 -21.69 1.61
CA LEU A 295 4.31 -22.90 1.88
C LEU A 295 3.81 -23.66 3.14
N PRO A 296 4.05 -24.96 3.28
CA PRO A 296 3.67 -25.71 4.49
C PRO A 296 4.67 -25.50 5.63
N VAL A 297 4.95 -24.24 5.98
CA VAL A 297 5.92 -23.84 7.02
C VAL A 297 5.22 -23.15 8.19
N SER A 298 5.84 -23.20 9.37
CA SER A 298 5.32 -22.62 10.61
C SER A 298 5.77 -21.18 10.85
N VAL A 299 6.83 -20.72 10.18
CA VAL A 299 7.44 -19.40 10.39
C VAL A 299 8.18 -18.92 9.13
N ILE A 300 8.24 -17.60 8.95
CA ILE A 300 9.07 -16.94 7.94
C ILE A 300 10.16 -16.15 8.67
N TYR A 301 11.43 -16.43 8.40
CA TYR A 301 12.55 -15.58 8.81
C TYR A 301 12.84 -14.56 7.71
N ALA A 302 12.94 -13.29 8.07
CA ALA A 302 13.21 -12.20 7.12
C ALA A 302 14.49 -11.46 7.51
N GLU A 303 15.38 -11.29 6.55
CA GLU A 303 16.61 -10.51 6.71
C GLU A 303 16.29 -9.01 6.68
N SER A 304 16.95 -8.25 7.56
CA SER A 304 16.84 -6.79 7.58
C SER A 304 17.49 -6.15 6.35
N VAL A 305 16.88 -5.07 5.87
CA VAL A 305 17.33 -4.28 4.72
C VAL A 305 17.93 -2.95 5.20
N PRO A 306 18.99 -2.42 4.57
CA PRO A 306 19.53 -1.10 4.93
C PRO A 306 18.46 0.00 4.89
N GLU A 307 18.28 0.74 5.98
CA GLU A 307 17.22 1.76 6.12
C GLU A 307 17.57 3.10 5.42
N ILE A 308 17.94 3.02 4.14
CA ILE A 308 18.19 4.17 3.26
C ILE A 308 17.24 4.09 2.07
N GLY A 309 16.77 5.24 1.57
CA GLY A 309 15.82 5.29 0.46
C GLY A 309 14.61 4.37 0.65
N LEU A 310 14.35 3.49 -0.33
CA LEU A 310 13.23 2.52 -0.27
C LEU A 310 13.41 1.43 0.81
N GLY A 311 14.63 1.23 1.32
CA GLY A 311 14.87 0.31 2.43
C GLY A 311 14.13 0.70 3.70
N ARG A 312 13.86 2.00 3.92
CA ARG A 312 12.98 2.47 5.00
C ARG A 312 11.54 1.96 4.84
N ALA A 313 11.03 1.97 3.60
CA ALA A 313 9.69 1.45 3.31
C ALA A 313 9.64 -0.06 3.51
N ILE A 314 10.64 -0.79 2.99
CA ILE A 314 10.75 -2.25 3.18
C ILE A 314 10.78 -2.60 4.67
N MET A 315 11.64 -1.94 5.45
CA MET A 315 11.77 -2.22 6.88
C MET A 315 10.52 -1.83 7.67
N ASP A 316 9.83 -0.74 7.31
CA ASP A 316 8.53 -0.42 7.90
C ASP A 316 7.52 -1.57 7.71
N ARG A 317 7.46 -2.17 6.51
CA ARG A 317 6.57 -3.31 6.23
C ARG A 317 6.99 -4.56 6.99
N LEU A 318 8.27 -4.93 6.97
CA LEU A 318 8.76 -6.12 7.67
C LEU A 318 8.60 -6.02 9.19
N ARG A 319 8.88 -4.85 9.78
CA ARG A 319 8.66 -4.61 11.22
C ARG A 319 7.20 -4.80 11.58
N LYS A 320 6.28 -4.16 10.86
CA LYS A 320 4.83 -4.30 11.10
C LYS A 320 4.32 -5.73 10.87
N ALA A 321 4.82 -6.42 9.85
CA ALA A 321 4.49 -7.82 9.57
C ALA A 321 4.96 -8.76 10.68
N SER A 322 6.07 -8.44 11.35
CA SER A 322 6.62 -9.21 12.48
C SER A 322 5.89 -9.00 13.81
N GLN A 323 5.08 -7.94 13.92
CA GLN A 323 4.24 -7.70 15.09
C GLN A 323 2.95 -8.52 15.02
N LYS A 324 2.54 -9.12 16.14
CA LYS A 324 1.22 -9.74 16.23
C LYS A 324 0.14 -8.67 16.28
N MET A 325 -0.92 -8.84 15.49
CA MET A 325 -2.19 -8.18 15.80
C MET A 325 -2.62 -8.67 17.20
N ALA A 326 -2.77 -7.76 18.17
CA ALA A 326 -3.46 -8.08 19.40
C ALA A 326 -4.88 -8.50 19.00
N HIS A 327 -5.14 -9.80 18.95
CA HIS A 327 -6.50 -10.29 18.75
C HIS A 327 -7.23 -9.91 20.04
N GLY A 328 -8.15 -8.95 19.93
CA GLY A 328 -9.20 -8.81 20.93
C GLY A 328 -10.07 -10.05 20.80
N ASP A 329 -10.13 -10.84 21.87
CA ASP A 329 -11.16 -11.86 22.08
C ASP A 329 -12.56 -11.23 22.00
#